data_AF-A0A9D4M1X1-F1
#
_entry.id   AF-A0A9D4M1X1-F1
#
_cell.length_a   1.000
_cell.length_b   1.000
_cell.length_c   1.000
_cell.angle_alpha   90.00
_cell.angle_beta   90.00
_cell.angle_gamma   90.00
#
_symmetry.space_group_name_H-M   'P 1'
#
loop_
_entity.id
_entity.type
_entity.pdbx_description
1 polymer ?
#
loop_
_entity_poly.entity_id
_entity_poly.type
_entity_poly.pdbx_seq_one_letter_code
_entity_poly.pdbx_strand_id
1 'polypeptide(L)'
;MATRRLKNTHFSVHEDFTERVKSHRRELGKRLVDERARGNNAVMNYDKLIVNNKIFAYDENNQTIIEIGTARGRPRPISSKGTMRHGRRGTGEGRARVSNTQVLAEDSADSETSADEIVD
;
A
#
# COMPACT_ATOMS: atom_id res chain seq x y z
N MET A 1 29.96 14.19 24.91
CA MET A 1 30.55 13.13 24.07
C MET A 1 30.15 13.39 22.62
N ALA A 2 31.04 13.96 21.81
CA ALA A 2 30.76 14.23 20.40
C ALA A 2 30.98 12.96 19.58
N THR A 3 29.92 12.44 18.94
CA THR A 3 30.02 11.28 18.03
C THR A 3 30.81 11.67 16.80
N ARG A 4 32.05 11.17 16.68
CA ARG A 4 32.89 11.30 15.49
C ARG A 4 32.20 10.58 14.33
N ARG A 5 31.71 11.32 13.32
CA ARG A 5 31.11 10.71 12.11
C ARG A 5 32.13 9.74 11.49
N LEU A 6 31.74 8.47 11.31
CA LEU A 6 32.52 7.48 10.55
C LEU A 6 32.46 7.85 9.06
N LYS A 7 33.35 8.76 8.64
CA LYS A 7 33.44 9.18 7.24
C LYS A 7 33.90 7.98 6.38
N ASN A 8 33.33 7.86 5.18
CA ASN A 8 33.70 6.85 4.17
C ASN A 8 33.45 5.38 4.57
N THR A 9 32.48 5.11 5.45
CA THR A 9 32.05 3.74 5.76
C THR A 9 30.57 3.54 5.46
N HIS A 10 30.22 2.39 4.89
CA HIS A 10 28.83 1.96 4.77
C HIS A 10 28.44 1.22 6.05
N PHE A 11 27.56 1.84 6.83
CA PHE A 11 26.94 1.19 7.99
C PHE A 11 25.45 1.01 7.71
N SER A 12 24.91 -0.13 8.09
CA SER A 12 23.47 -0.37 8.10
C SER A 12 23.05 -0.73 9.51
N VAL A 13 22.05 0.00 10.01
CA VAL A 13 21.48 -0.23 11.33
C VAL A 13 20.22 -1.07 11.13
N HIS A 14 20.16 -2.19 11.83
CA HIS A 14 19.01 -3.08 11.83
C HIS A 14 18.53 -3.25 13.26
N GLU A 15 17.23 -3.46 13.42
CA GLU A 15 16.65 -3.82 14.71
C GLU A 15 17.12 -5.22 15.11
N ASP A 16 17.38 -5.42 16.40
CA ASP A 16 17.75 -6.73 16.95
C ASP A 16 16.49 -7.57 17.19
N PHE A 17 16.09 -8.30 16.16
CA PHE A 17 14.93 -9.17 16.21
C PHE A 17 15.25 -10.54 16.83
N THR A 18 14.25 -11.11 17.48
CA THR A 18 14.30 -12.53 17.89
C THR A 18 14.37 -13.45 16.68
N GLU A 19 14.87 -14.68 16.87
CA GLU A 19 15.01 -15.65 15.78
C GLU A 19 13.67 -15.98 15.11
N ARG A 20 12.59 -16.04 15.91
CA ARG A 20 11.22 -16.19 15.43
C ARG A 20 10.79 -15.07 14.46
N VAL A 21 11.09 -13.83 14.80
CA VAL A 21 10.75 -12.69 13.93
C VAL A 21 11.62 -12.70 12.67
N LYS A 22 12.90 -13.07 12.78
CA LYS A 22 13.78 -13.25 11.62
C LYS A 22 13.26 -14.31 10.65
N SER A 23 12.79 -15.45 11.15
CA SER A 23 12.22 -16.51 10.30
C SER A 23 10.94 -16.05 9.60
N HIS A 24 10.03 -15.38 10.30
CA HIS A 24 8.80 -14.84 9.71
C HIS A 24 9.12 -13.82 8.61
N ARG A 25 10.05 -12.90 8.89
CA ARG A 25 10.49 -11.89 7.93
C ARG A 25 11.14 -12.49 6.69
N ARG A 26 11.81 -13.64 6.81
CA ARG A 26 12.39 -14.36 5.66
C ARG A 26 11.29 -14.86 4.74
N GLU A 27 10.26 -15.51 5.28
CA GLU A 27 9.15 -16.04 4.47
C GLU A 27 8.29 -14.93 3.86
N LEU A 28 7.93 -13.92 4.66
CA LEU A 28 7.23 -12.74 4.16
C LEU A 28 8.09 -11.94 3.16
N GLY A 29 9.41 -11.99 3.32
CA GLY A 29 10.37 -11.30 2.44
C GLY A 29 10.33 -11.82 1.01
N LYS A 30 10.12 -13.12 0.81
CA LYS A 30 9.94 -13.71 -0.53
C LYS A 30 8.73 -13.08 -1.22
N ARG A 31 7.57 -13.09 -0.53
CA ARG A 31 6.34 -12.48 -1.04
C ARG A 31 6.48 -10.98 -1.28
N LEU A 32 7.22 -10.26 -0.43
CA LEU A 32 7.47 -8.83 -0.62
C LEU A 32 8.21 -8.55 -1.94
N VAL A 33 9.21 -9.36 -2.30
CA VAL A 33 9.94 -9.21 -3.57
C VAL A 33 8.99 -9.44 -4.74
N ASP A 34 8.18 -10.50 -4.70
CA ASP A 34 7.23 -10.84 -5.75
C ASP A 34 6.18 -9.73 -5.96
N GLU A 35 5.62 -9.19 -4.87
CA GLU A 35 4.63 -8.12 -4.93
C GLU A 35 5.23 -6.81 -5.49
N ARG A 36 6.48 -6.49 -5.14
CA ARG A 36 7.18 -5.33 -5.74
C ARG A 36 7.47 -5.53 -7.22
N ALA A 37 7.85 -6.73 -7.62
CA ALA A 37 8.06 -7.06 -9.04
C ALA A 37 6.77 -6.88 -9.85
N ARG A 38 5.61 -7.14 -9.24
CA ARG A 38 4.28 -6.87 -9.83
C ARG A 38 3.86 -5.40 -9.82
N GLY A 39 4.67 -4.50 -9.30
CA GLY A 39 4.36 -3.07 -9.18
C GLY A 39 3.46 -2.71 -7.99
N ASN A 40 3.20 -3.65 -7.07
CA ASN A 40 2.41 -3.38 -5.87
C ASN A 40 3.23 -2.64 -4.80
N ASN A 41 2.56 -1.77 -4.05
CA ASN A 41 3.19 -1.11 -2.91
C ASN A 41 3.24 -2.09 -1.73
N ALA A 42 4.41 -2.72 -1.54
CA ALA A 42 4.67 -3.69 -0.49
C ALA A 42 5.77 -3.23 0.49
N VAL A 43 5.45 -3.23 1.78
CA VAL A 43 6.32 -2.81 2.87
C VAL A 43 6.30 -3.83 4.00
N MET A 44 7.48 -4.15 4.53
CA MET A 44 7.63 -4.98 5.73
C MET A 44 7.53 -4.09 6.97
N ASN A 45 6.71 -4.48 7.95
CA ASN A 45 6.60 -3.82 9.24
C ASN A 45 6.70 -4.87 10.35
N TYR A 46 7.78 -4.85 11.12
CA TYR A 46 8.11 -5.87 12.12
C TYR A 46 8.00 -7.30 11.55
N ASP A 47 7.01 -8.09 11.99
CA ASP A 47 6.71 -9.47 11.55
C ASP A 47 5.52 -9.56 10.58
N LYS A 48 5.12 -8.43 9.98
CA LYS A 48 3.96 -8.32 9.09
C LYS A 48 4.34 -7.71 7.75
N LEU A 49 3.63 -8.14 6.72
CA LEU A 49 3.76 -7.61 5.36
C LEU A 49 2.52 -6.79 5.01
N ILE A 50 2.71 -5.55 4.56
CA ILE A 50 1.63 -4.67 4.11
C ILE A 50 1.71 -4.55 2.60
N VAL A 51 0.65 -4.93 1.88
CA VAL A 51 0.55 -4.82 0.41
C VAL A 51 -0.74 -4.11 0.05
N ASN A 52 -0.68 -2.97 -0.65
CA ASN A 52 -1.86 -2.24 -1.14
C ASN A 52 -2.98 -2.06 -0.07
N ASN A 53 -2.61 -1.75 1.17
CA ASN A 53 -3.48 -1.64 2.36
C ASN A 53 -3.99 -2.95 2.99
N LYS A 54 -3.59 -4.12 2.51
CA LYS A 54 -3.82 -5.41 3.18
C LYS A 54 -2.63 -5.77 4.07
N ILE A 55 -2.91 -6.34 5.24
CA ILE A 55 -1.90 -6.78 6.20
C ILE A 55 -1.87 -8.30 6.17
N PHE A 56 -0.69 -8.85 6.00
CA PHE A 56 -0.40 -10.26 6.00
C PHE A 56 0.54 -10.62 7.16
N ALA A 57 0.34 -11.79 7.74
CA ALA A 57 1.23 -12.37 8.74
C ALA A 57 1.58 -13.81 8.35
N TYR A 58 2.70 -14.31 8.87
CA TYR A 58 3.06 -15.71 8.73
C TYR A 58 2.42 -16.51 9.87
N ASP A 59 1.63 -17.52 9.53
CA ASP A 59 1.07 -18.49 10.47
C ASP A 59 2.04 -19.67 10.60
N GLU A 60 2.65 -19.81 11.77
CA GLU A 60 3.60 -20.88 12.09
C GLU A 60 2.95 -22.27 12.06
N ASN A 61 1.68 -22.37 12.45
CA ASN A 61 1.01 -23.66 12.57
C ASN A 61 0.72 -24.26 11.20
N ASN A 62 0.25 -23.42 10.29
CA ASN A 62 -0.12 -23.80 8.94
C ASN A 62 0.99 -23.51 7.91
N GLN A 63 2.14 -22.98 8.36
CA GLN A 63 3.29 -22.59 7.54
C GLN A 63 2.93 -21.72 6.32
N THR A 64 1.90 -20.88 6.44
CA THR A 64 1.33 -20.12 5.33
C THR A 64 1.21 -18.63 5.66
N ILE A 65 1.11 -17.81 4.62
CA ILE A 65 0.92 -16.36 4.76
C ILE A 65 -0.57 -16.06 4.69
N ILE A 66 -1.13 -15.59 5.80
CA ILE A 66 -2.57 -15.29 5.94
C ILE A 66 -2.82 -13.78 5.94
N GLU A 67 -3.95 -13.35 5.38
CA GLU A 67 -4.44 -11.96 5.48
C GLU A 67 -5.09 -11.76 6.85
N ILE A 68 -4.58 -10.82 7.65
CA ILE A 68 -5.05 -10.55 9.02
C ILE A 68 -5.86 -9.25 9.14
N GLY A 69 -5.95 -8.46 8.06
CA GLY A 69 -6.80 -7.27 8.03
C GLY A 69 -6.30 -6.20 7.05
N THR A 70 -6.76 -4.96 7.28
CA THR A 70 -6.44 -3.82 6.42
C THR A 70 -5.76 -2.69 7.19
N ALA A 71 -4.69 -2.11 6.63
CA ALA A 71 -3.86 -1.08 7.24
C ALA A 71 -4.58 0.28 7.42
N ARG A 72 -5.66 0.52 6.67
CA ARG A 72 -6.49 1.70 6.81
C ARG A 72 -7.90 1.27 7.24
N GLY A 73 -8.16 1.38 8.53
CA GLY A 73 -9.52 1.71 8.94
C GLY A 73 -9.88 3.01 8.24
N ARG A 74 -10.85 3.00 7.32
CA ARG A 74 -11.57 4.24 7.06
C ARG A 74 -11.98 4.76 8.43
N PRO A 75 -11.73 6.03 8.79
CA PRO A 75 -12.35 6.56 10.00
C PRO A 75 -13.82 6.23 9.87
N ARG A 76 -14.37 5.46 10.83
CA ARG A 76 -15.81 5.27 10.89
C ARG A 76 -16.38 6.69 10.81
N PRO A 77 -17.34 6.99 9.91
CA PRO A 77 -17.94 8.31 9.91
C PRO A 77 -18.39 8.55 11.34
N ILE A 78 -17.81 9.56 11.99
CA ILE A 78 -18.22 9.99 13.32
C ILE A 78 -19.71 10.21 13.16
N SER A 79 -20.54 9.35 13.77
CA SER A 79 -21.98 9.48 13.63
C SER A 79 -22.31 10.92 13.99
N SER A 80 -22.91 11.65 13.06
CA SER A 80 -23.29 13.05 13.21
C SER A 80 -24.42 13.17 14.24
N LYS A 81 -24.15 12.85 15.51
CA LYS A 81 -24.99 13.25 16.64
C LYS A 81 -24.48 14.60 17.12
N GLY A 82 -24.99 15.65 16.49
CA GLY A 82 -24.68 17.02 16.86
C GLY A 82 -25.11 18.05 15.83
N THR A 83 -26.36 18.00 15.34
CA THR A 83 -26.96 19.16 14.67
C THR A 83 -27.23 20.24 15.71
N MET A 84 -26.23 21.01 16.14
CA MET A 84 -26.48 22.32 16.73
C MET A 84 -26.69 23.32 15.60
N ARG A 85 -27.96 23.47 15.20
CA ARG A 85 -28.45 24.63 14.46
C ARG A 85 -28.20 25.89 15.28
N HIS A 86 -27.21 26.69 14.89
CA HIS A 86 -27.19 28.10 15.26
C HIS A 86 -27.46 28.95 14.02
N GLY A 87 -28.58 29.69 14.09
CA GLY A 87 -28.65 31.07 13.60
C GLY A 87 -28.69 31.28 12.10
N ARG A 88 -29.90 31.31 11.55
CA ARG A 88 -30.26 32.15 10.40
C ARG A 88 -29.72 33.58 10.56
N ARG A 89 -28.98 34.08 9.58
CA ARG A 89 -29.21 35.40 8.96
C ARG A 89 -28.48 35.46 7.60
N GLY A 90 -29.25 35.76 6.54
CA GLY A 90 -28.74 36.01 5.18
C GLY A 90 -27.76 37.17 5.15
N THR A 91 -27.01 37.44 4.08
CA THR A 91 -27.36 37.49 2.65
C THR A 91 -26.05 37.57 1.86
N GLY A 92 -25.98 37.00 0.65
CA GLY A 92 -24.82 37.21 -0.21
C GLY A 92 -24.79 36.29 -1.41
N GLU A 93 -25.15 36.83 -2.56
CA GLU A 93 -25.12 36.25 -3.90
C GLU A 93 -23.72 35.72 -4.27
N GLY A 94 -23.64 34.68 -5.11
CA GLY A 94 -22.32 34.25 -5.59
C GLY A 94 -22.25 32.98 -6.44
N ARG A 95 -22.90 33.00 -7.60
CA ARG A 95 -22.49 32.33 -8.87
C ARG A 95 -22.08 30.84 -8.87
N ALA A 96 -22.81 30.11 -9.69
CA ALA A 96 -22.51 28.79 -10.23
C ALA A 96 -21.06 28.61 -10.69
N ARG A 97 -20.50 27.43 -10.41
CA ARG A 97 -19.48 26.81 -11.27
C ARG A 97 -20.01 25.48 -11.76
N VAL A 98 -20.48 25.51 -13.01
CA VAL A 98 -20.54 24.34 -13.87
C VAL A 98 -19.10 24.01 -14.24
N SER A 99 -18.63 22.80 -13.92
CA SER A 99 -17.47 22.21 -14.59
C SER A 99 -17.92 20.87 -15.14
N ASN A 100 -18.28 20.94 -16.42
CA ASN A 100 -18.56 19.85 -17.32
C ASN A 100 -17.23 19.46 -17.99
N THR A 101 -16.76 18.23 -17.80
CA THR A 101 -15.88 17.56 -18.77
C THR A 101 -15.84 16.06 -18.49
N GLN A 102 -16.66 15.31 -19.24
CA GLN A 102 -16.33 13.97 -19.71
C GLN A 102 -15.24 14.10 -20.77
N VAL A 103 -14.16 13.33 -20.67
CA VAL A 103 -13.56 12.52 -21.75
C VAL A 103 -12.27 11.90 -21.22
N LEU A 104 -12.12 10.59 -21.41
CA LEU A 104 -11.02 10.00 -22.18
C LEU A 104 -11.25 8.48 -22.22
N ALA A 105 -11.69 8.04 -23.40
CA ALA A 105 -11.56 6.68 -23.85
C ALA A 105 -10.10 6.47 -24.27
N GLU A 106 -9.49 5.38 -23.82
CA GLU A 106 -8.32 4.79 -24.46
C GLU A 106 -8.57 3.29 -24.54
N ASP A 107 -9.20 2.88 -25.63
CA ASP A 107 -9.06 1.53 -26.17
C ASP A 107 -7.62 1.42 -26.68
N SER A 108 -6.85 0.52 -26.09
CA SER A 108 -5.53 0.12 -26.57
C SER A 108 -5.36 -1.36 -26.28
N ALA A 109 -5.85 -2.17 -27.21
CA ALA A 109 -5.52 -3.59 -27.31
C ALA A 109 -4.78 -3.80 -28.64
N ASP A 110 -3.47 -3.59 -28.60
CA ASP A 110 -2.54 -4.17 -29.55
C ASP A 110 -2.22 -5.60 -29.10
N SER A 111 -2.65 -6.58 -29.88
CA SER A 111 -2.19 -7.98 -29.85
C SER A 111 -2.77 -8.63 -31.13
N GLU A 112 -2.04 -9.32 -31.99
CA GLU A 112 -1.02 -10.32 -31.71
C GLU A 112 0.00 -10.42 -32.86
N THR A 113 1.22 -10.70 -32.44
CA THR A 113 2.39 -11.09 -33.22
C THR A 113 2.25 -12.51 -33.79
N SER A 114 2.61 -12.63 -35.07
CA SER A 114 3.36 -13.70 -35.72
C SER A 114 3.27 -15.13 -35.14
N ALA A 115 2.65 -16.04 -35.88
CA ALA A 115 2.84 -17.48 -35.72
C ALA A 115 3.70 -18.01 -36.88
N ASP A 116 4.74 -18.73 -36.49
CA ASP A 116 5.80 -19.31 -37.31
C ASP A 116 5.31 -20.27 -38.40
N GLU A 117 6.00 -20.17 -39.53
CA GLU A 117 6.00 -21.08 -40.66
C GLU A 117 6.73 -22.38 -40.26
N ILE A 118 6.00 -23.50 -40.20
CA ILE A 118 6.57 -24.83 -40.02
C ILE A 118 7.08 -25.31 -41.38
N VAL A 119 8.37 -25.61 -41.45
CA VAL A 119 9.08 -26.20 -42.59
C VAL A 119 8.82 -27.71 -42.63
N ASP A 120 8.46 -28.24 -43.80
CA ASP A 120 8.39 -29.68 -44.12
C ASP A 120 9.79 -30.31 -44.32
#